data_AF-A0A351WR81-F1
#
_entry.id   AF-A0A351WR81-F1
#
_cell.length_a   1.000
_cell.length_b   1.000
_cell.length_c   1.000
_cell.angle_alpha   90.00
_cell.angle_beta   90.00
_cell.angle_gamma   90.00
#
_symmetry.space_group_name_H-M   'P 1'
#
loop_
_entity.id
_entity.type
_entity.pdbx_description
1 polymer ?
#
loop_
_entity_poly.entity_id
_entity_poly.type
_entity_poly.pdbx_seq_one_letter_code
_entity_poly.pdbx_strand_id
1 'polypeptide(L)'
;MEESVHLNADHFERCIKTLESSLVLLYGADPESIDYEIFRNAVVKGFELALETGDKLLRKALKAYSGSPREVDGLTFKDVLRHAAKHDLMDTAAVERWFVYRDNRNSTAHDYGVGFAEDTLKLLPGFVADAWALEVVLREKLGRSDA
;
A
#
# COMPACT_ATOMS: atom_id res chain seq x y z
N MET A 1 -26.53 6.17 0.13
CA MET A 1 -25.85 5.96 -1.17
C MET A 1 -24.39 6.11 -0.84
N GLU A 2 -23.68 4.99 -0.76
CA GLU A 2 -22.28 4.93 -0.31
C GLU A 2 -21.45 5.83 -1.24
N GLU A 3 -20.90 6.90 -0.67
CA GLU A 3 -20.12 7.88 -1.40
C GLU A 3 -18.92 7.12 -1.99
N SER A 4 -18.97 6.85 -3.29
CA SER A 4 -17.88 6.20 -4.02
C SER A 4 -16.66 7.10 -3.86
N VAL A 5 -15.82 6.81 -2.86
CA VAL A 5 -14.50 7.41 -2.71
C VAL A 5 -13.83 7.29 -4.06
N HIS A 6 -13.67 8.41 -4.75
CA HIS A 6 -13.00 8.45 -6.04
C HIS A 6 -11.55 8.04 -5.80
N LEU A 7 -11.26 6.77 -6.07
CA LEU A 7 -9.92 6.20 -5.92
C LEU A 7 -8.97 6.92 -6.89
N ASN A 8 -8.12 7.78 -6.32
CA ASN A 8 -7.15 8.60 -7.03
C ASN A 8 -5.87 8.73 -6.20
N ALA A 9 -4.86 9.41 -6.77
CA ALA A 9 -3.58 9.62 -6.10
C ALA A 9 -3.73 10.38 -4.78
N ASP A 10 -4.66 11.34 -4.67
CA ASP A 10 -4.91 12.08 -3.42
C ASP A 10 -5.43 11.19 -2.29
N HIS A 11 -6.28 10.19 -2.62
CA HIS A 11 -6.73 9.22 -1.62
C HIS A 11 -5.56 8.34 -1.15
N PHE A 12 -4.67 7.93 -2.06
CA PHE A 12 -3.49 7.16 -1.71
C PHE A 12 -2.51 7.96 -0.85
N GLU A 13 -2.25 9.21 -1.22
CA GLU A 13 -1.46 10.16 -0.44
C GLU A 13 -1.99 10.29 1.01
N ARG A 14 -3.32 10.43 1.17
CA ARG A 14 -3.95 10.47 2.51
C ARG A 14 -3.75 9.18 3.30
N CYS A 15 -3.81 8.02 2.65
CA CYS A 15 -3.54 6.74 3.30
C CYS A 15 -2.09 6.66 3.80
N ILE A 16 -1.12 7.07 2.96
CA ILE A 16 0.30 7.08 3.30
C ILE A 16 0.57 8.04 4.48
N LYS A 17 0.05 9.27 4.42
CA LYS A 17 0.18 10.26 5.50
C LYS A 17 -0.41 9.78 6.83
N THR A 18 -1.55 9.10 6.77
CA THR A 18 -2.21 8.55 7.96
C THR A 18 -1.36 7.45 8.59
N LEU A 19 -0.81 6.54 7.78
CA LEU A 19 0.12 5.51 8.24
C LEU A 19 1.37 6.10 8.87
N GLU A 20 2.02 7.06 8.18
CA GLU A 20 3.22 7.74 8.66
C GLU A 20 2.97 8.45 10.00
N SER A 21 1.86 9.18 10.11
CA SER A 21 1.47 9.85 11.36
C SER A 21 1.24 8.84 12.50
N SER A 22 0.59 7.72 12.19
CA SER A 22 0.33 6.65 13.17
C SER A 22 1.63 5.99 13.65
N LEU A 23 2.61 5.83 12.76
CA LEU A 23 3.94 5.32 13.11
C LEU A 23 4.70 6.27 14.04
N VAL A 24 4.67 7.57 13.74
CA VAL A 24 5.29 8.59 14.60
C VAL A 24 4.69 8.57 16.00
N LEU A 25 3.35 8.52 16.10
CA LEU A 25 2.65 8.43 17.39
C LEU A 25 2.99 7.14 18.14
N LEU A 26 3.04 6.01 17.44
CA LEU A 26 3.40 4.72 18.03
C LEU A 26 4.81 4.74 18.62
N TYR A 27 5.80 5.26 17.88
CA TYR A 27 7.18 5.32 18.36
C TYR A 27 7.38 6.29 19.53
N GLY A 28 6.48 7.27 19.70
CA GLY A 28 6.49 8.18 20.83
C GLY A 28 5.70 7.69 22.05
N ALA A 29 4.90 6.62 21.92
CA ALA A 29 4.06 6.12 23.00
C ALA A 29 4.83 5.17 23.92
N ASP A 30 4.42 5.14 25.20
CA ASP A 30 4.92 4.15 26.17
C ASP A 30 4.43 2.74 25.77
N PRO A 31 5.32 1.76 25.55
CA PRO A 31 4.94 0.40 25.15
C PRO A 31 3.93 -0.31 26.06
N GLU A 32 3.82 0.09 27.33
CA GLU A 32 2.85 -0.46 28.29
C GLU A 32 1.53 0.31 28.34
N SER A 33 1.38 1.38 27.55
CA SER A 33 0.19 2.22 27.53
C SER A 33 -0.89 1.72 26.57
N ILE A 34 -2.14 2.07 26.89
CA ILE A 34 -3.28 1.88 25.98
C ILE A 34 -3.07 2.67 24.67
N ASP A 35 -2.41 3.82 24.72
CA ASP A 35 -2.11 4.62 23.53
C ASP A 35 -1.22 3.85 22.54
N TYR A 36 -0.21 3.12 23.04
CA TYR A 36 0.61 2.24 22.21
C TYR A 36 -0.23 1.16 21.52
N GLU A 37 -1.15 0.51 22.24
CA GLU A 37 -2.06 -0.47 21.63
C GLU A 37 -2.96 0.15 20.55
N ILE A 38 -3.52 1.34 20.81
CA ILE A 38 -4.35 2.09 19.86
C ILE A 38 -3.56 2.43 18.61
N PHE A 39 -2.38 3.03 18.76
CA PHE A 39 -1.55 3.43 17.62
C PHE A 39 -1.04 2.22 16.84
N ARG A 40 -0.72 1.11 17.52
CA ARG A 40 -0.31 -0.14 16.85
C ARG A 40 -1.42 -0.67 15.96
N ASN A 41 -2.65 -0.68 16.44
CA ASN A 41 -3.81 -1.09 15.65
C ASN A 41 -4.05 -0.13 14.46
N ALA A 42 -3.89 1.18 14.68
CA ALA A 42 -3.99 2.19 13.62
C ALA A 42 -2.90 2.00 12.54
N VAL A 43 -1.67 1.69 12.94
CA VAL A 43 -0.55 1.40 12.02
C VAL A 43 -0.84 0.16 11.19
N VAL A 44 -1.26 -0.94 11.81
CA VAL A 44 -1.61 -2.18 11.09
C VAL A 44 -2.71 -1.90 10.07
N LYS A 45 -3.76 -1.17 10.47
CA LYS A 45 -4.87 -0.87 9.56
C LYS A 45 -4.47 0.10 8.45
N GLY A 46 -3.65 1.10 8.77
CA GLY A 46 -3.10 2.05 7.80
C GLY A 46 -2.23 1.36 6.74
N PHE A 47 -1.43 0.37 7.16
CA PHE A 47 -0.63 -0.45 6.26
C PHE A 47 -1.52 -1.24 5.29
N GLU A 48 -2.53 -1.95 5.80
CA GLU A 48 -3.46 -2.69 4.95
C GLU A 48 -4.15 -1.79 3.92
N LEU A 49 -4.64 -0.62 4.37
CA LEU A 49 -5.38 0.30 3.53
C LEU A 49 -4.49 0.91 2.43
N ALA A 50 -3.27 1.33 2.78
CA ALA A 50 -2.30 1.85 1.82
C ALA A 50 -1.92 0.77 0.78
N LEU A 51 -1.65 -0.45 1.22
CA LEU A 51 -1.31 -1.57 0.33
C LEU A 51 -2.44 -1.89 -0.66
N GLU A 52 -3.68 -1.94 -0.17
CA GLU A 52 -4.86 -2.20 -1.01
C GLU A 52 -5.13 -1.06 -1.99
N THR A 53 -5.00 0.19 -1.53
CA THR A 53 -5.19 1.39 -2.36
C THR A 53 -4.15 1.44 -3.48
N GLY A 54 -2.88 1.16 -3.16
CA GLY A 54 -1.80 1.06 -4.13
C GLY A 54 -2.06 0.00 -5.21
N ASP A 55 -2.50 -1.22 -4.82
CA ASP A 55 -2.86 -2.29 -5.77
C ASP A 55 -3.97 -1.87 -6.73
N LYS A 56 -5.04 -1.28 -6.20
CA LYS A 56 -6.19 -0.84 -7.01
C LYS A 56 -5.79 0.25 -8.01
N LEU A 57 -4.94 1.20 -7.61
CA LEU A 57 -4.44 2.24 -8.52
C LEU A 57 -3.45 1.70 -9.55
N LEU A 58 -2.58 0.77 -9.18
CA LEU A 58 -1.71 0.07 -10.12
C LEU A 58 -2.52 -0.67 -11.18
N ARG A 59 -3.56 -1.40 -10.78
CA ARG A 59 -4.49 -2.03 -11.74
C ARG A 59 -5.14 -1.01 -12.65
N LYS A 60 -5.60 0.13 -12.12
CA LYS A 60 -6.18 1.22 -12.93
C LYS A 60 -5.17 1.72 -13.97
N ALA A 61 -3.91 1.94 -13.57
CA ALA A 61 -2.85 2.38 -14.48
C ALA A 61 -2.52 1.31 -15.55
N LEU A 62 -2.48 0.03 -15.16
CA LEU A 62 -2.20 -1.08 -16.07
C LEU A 62 -3.27 -1.31 -17.14
N LYS A 63 -4.52 -0.92 -16.87
CA LYS A 63 -5.61 -1.00 -17.86
C LYS A 63 -5.32 -0.17 -19.12
N ALA A 64 -4.49 0.88 -19.03
CA ALA A 64 -4.07 1.66 -20.19
C ALA A 64 -3.08 0.92 -21.12
N TYR A 65 -2.45 -0.15 -20.63
CA TYR A 65 -1.44 -0.94 -21.35
C TYR A 65 -1.98 -2.27 -21.89
N SER A 66 -3.17 -2.70 -21.45
CA SER A 66 -3.81 -3.92 -21.94
C SER A 66 -4.86 -3.59 -23.01
N GLY A 67 -4.90 -4.38 -24.08
CA GLY A 67 -5.97 -4.35 -25.07
C GLY A 67 -7.32 -4.86 -24.52
N SER A 68 -7.33 -5.42 -23.31
CA SER A 68 -8.51 -5.93 -22.61
C SER A 68 -8.44 -5.58 -21.12
N PRO A 69 -9.13 -4.51 -20.67
CA PRO A 69 -9.16 -4.12 -19.26
C PRO A 69 -9.62 -5.23 -18.29
N ARG A 70 -10.40 -6.20 -18.79
CA ARG A 70 -10.85 -7.37 -18.02
C ARG A 70 -9.71 -8.32 -17.64
N GLU A 71 -8.64 -8.38 -18.43
CA GLU A 71 -7.48 -9.24 -18.11
C GLU A 71 -6.79 -8.74 -16.85
N VAL A 72 -6.70 -7.42 -16.67
CA VAL A 72 -6.08 -6.80 -15.49
C VAL A 72 -6.87 -7.08 -14.21
N ASP A 73 -8.20 -7.17 -14.31
CA ASP A 73 -9.08 -7.46 -13.16
C ASP A 73 -8.88 -8.90 -12.64
N GLY A 74 -8.45 -9.83 -13.51
CA GLY A 74 -8.18 -11.22 -13.14
C GLY A 74 -6.80 -11.48 -12.54
N LEU A 75 -5.89 -10.50 -12.55
CA LEU A 75 -4.52 -10.70 -12.09
C LEU A 75 -4.45 -10.88 -10.57
N THR A 76 -3.58 -11.77 -10.10
CA THR A 76 -3.21 -11.80 -8.68
C THR A 76 -2.40 -10.55 -8.32
N PHE A 77 -2.29 -10.20 -7.04
CA PHE A 77 -1.46 -9.06 -6.60
C PHE A 77 -0.01 -9.18 -7.09
N LYS A 78 0.59 -10.37 -6.99
CA LYS A 78 1.97 -10.58 -7.45
C LYS A 78 2.09 -10.43 -8.98
N ASP A 79 1.05 -10.80 -9.73
CA ASP A 79 1.04 -10.59 -11.18
C ASP A 79 0.84 -9.13 -11.55
N VAL A 80 0.01 -8.37 -10.83
CA VAL A 80 -0.09 -6.90 -10.99
C VAL A 80 1.28 -6.25 -10.88
N LEU A 81 2.07 -6.58 -9.86
CA LEU A 81 3.40 -6.02 -9.69
C LEU A 81 4.37 -6.42 -10.81
N ARG A 82 4.32 -7.67 -11.28
CA ARG A 82 5.13 -8.10 -12.44
C ARG A 82 4.76 -7.33 -13.70
N HIS A 83 3.47 -7.10 -13.93
CA HIS A 83 2.99 -6.28 -15.03
C HIS A 83 3.40 -4.81 -14.85
N ALA A 84 3.37 -4.27 -13.63
CA ALA A 84 3.85 -2.94 -13.31
C ALA A 84 5.32 -2.77 -13.69
N ALA A 85 6.17 -3.75 -13.38
CA ALA A 85 7.57 -3.74 -13.79
C ALA A 85 7.76 -3.86 -15.30
N LYS A 86 6.99 -4.72 -15.97
CA LYS A 86 7.02 -4.86 -17.44
C LYS A 86 6.71 -3.54 -18.18
N HIS A 87 5.92 -2.66 -17.58
CA HIS A 87 5.49 -1.39 -18.15
C HIS A 87 6.18 -0.16 -17.52
N ASP A 88 7.32 -0.38 -16.84
CA ASP A 88 8.14 0.67 -16.21
C ASP A 88 7.38 1.53 -15.18
N LEU A 89 6.37 0.96 -14.53
CA LEU A 89 5.67 1.60 -13.40
C LEU A 89 6.40 1.34 -12.08
N MET A 90 7.19 0.28 -12.00
CA MET A 90 8.01 -0.10 -10.84
C MET A 90 9.29 -0.76 -11.33
N ASP A 91 10.40 -0.60 -10.62
CA ASP A 91 11.60 -1.41 -10.91
C ASP A 91 11.49 -2.81 -10.26
N THR A 92 12.36 -3.73 -10.67
CA THR A 92 12.36 -5.12 -10.15
C THR A 92 12.63 -5.18 -8.65
N ALA A 93 13.49 -4.31 -8.12
CA ALA A 93 13.83 -4.30 -6.70
C ALA A 93 12.62 -3.84 -5.85
N ALA A 94 11.85 -2.87 -6.33
CA ALA A 94 10.60 -2.44 -5.74
C ALA A 94 9.57 -3.59 -5.76
N VAL A 95 9.44 -4.31 -6.88
CA VAL A 95 8.55 -5.48 -6.95
C VAL A 95 8.89 -6.53 -5.89
N GLU A 96 10.18 -6.84 -5.71
CA GLU A 96 10.63 -7.79 -4.68
C GLU A 96 10.28 -7.31 -3.26
N ARG A 97 10.48 -6.02 -2.95
CA ARG A 97 10.07 -5.45 -1.65
C ARG A 97 8.55 -5.53 -1.46
N TRP A 98 7.76 -5.22 -2.49
CA TRP A 98 6.31 -5.29 -2.44
C TRP A 98 5.76 -6.71 -2.28
N PHE A 99 6.48 -7.73 -2.76
CA PHE A 99 6.15 -9.13 -2.44
C PHE A 99 6.28 -9.40 -0.95
N VAL A 100 7.36 -8.93 -0.32
CA VAL A 100 7.58 -9.07 1.12
C VAL A 100 6.46 -8.37 1.91
N TYR A 101 6.07 -7.15 1.52
CA TYR A 101 4.97 -6.43 2.17
C TYR A 101 3.64 -7.19 2.05
N ARG A 102 3.33 -7.75 0.87
CA ARG A 102 2.11 -8.51 0.65
C ARG A 102 2.05 -9.80 1.46
N ASP A 103 3.17 -10.51 1.52
CA ASP A 103 3.28 -11.77 2.24
C ASP A 103 3.18 -11.51 3.75
N ASN A 104 3.83 -10.45 4.27
CA ASN A 104 3.67 -10.00 5.64
C ASN A 104 2.20 -9.67 5.97
N ARG A 105 1.50 -8.87 5.14
CA ARG A 105 0.07 -8.55 5.35
C ARG A 105 -0.84 -9.78 5.39
N ASN A 106 -0.55 -10.81 4.58
CA ASN A 106 -1.29 -12.07 4.61
C ASN A 106 -1.13 -12.79 5.94
N SER A 107 0.07 -12.75 6.51
CA SER A 107 0.32 -13.28 7.86
C SER A 107 -0.38 -12.44 8.94
N THR A 108 -0.42 -11.10 8.79
CA THR A 108 -1.05 -10.18 9.77
C THR A 108 -2.54 -10.42 9.97
N ALA A 109 -3.26 -10.80 8.92
CA ALA A 109 -4.70 -11.02 9.00
C ALA A 109 -5.11 -12.22 9.86
N HIS A 110 -4.17 -13.13 10.14
CA HIS A 110 -4.44 -14.42 10.80
C HIS A 110 -3.94 -14.48 12.26
N ASP A 111 -3.03 -13.59 12.68
CA ASP A 111 -2.41 -13.64 14.01
C ASP A 111 -2.18 -12.23 14.59
N TYR A 112 -2.98 -11.85 15.59
CA TYR A 112 -2.94 -10.54 16.26
C TYR A 112 -2.02 -10.53 17.50
N GLY A 113 -1.01 -11.41 17.57
CA GLY A 113 -0.07 -11.51 18.69
C GLY A 113 1.02 -10.42 18.76
N VAL A 114 1.69 -10.31 19.92
CA VAL A 114 2.70 -9.26 20.21
C VAL A 114 3.97 -9.36 19.34
N GLY A 115 4.54 -10.56 19.18
CA GLY A 115 5.78 -10.74 18.40
C GLY A 115 5.63 -10.47 16.90
N PHE A 116 4.41 -10.56 16.37
CA PHE A 116 4.12 -10.37 14.95
C PHE A 116 4.08 -8.88 14.54
N ALA A 117 3.67 -8.00 15.46
CA ALA A 117 3.69 -6.56 15.24
C ALA A 117 5.11 -6.05 15.02
N GLU A 118 6.11 -6.59 15.71
CA GLU A 118 7.50 -6.14 15.59
C GLU A 118 8.09 -6.36 14.19
N ASP A 119 7.85 -7.51 13.57
CA ASP A 119 8.35 -7.79 12.23
C ASP A 119 7.66 -6.94 11.17
N THR A 120 6.37 -6.67 11.34
CA THR A 120 5.64 -5.72 10.50
C THR A 120 6.22 -4.31 10.66
N LEU A 121 6.41 -3.85 11.90
CA LEU A 121 6.97 -2.52 12.20
C LEU A 121 8.34 -2.30 11.55
N LYS A 122 9.21 -3.32 11.51
CA LYS A 122 10.52 -3.23 10.83
C LYS A 122 10.42 -2.97 9.32
N LEU A 123 9.34 -3.43 8.68
CA LEU A 123 9.12 -3.26 7.24
C LEU A 123 8.53 -1.89 6.88
N LEU A 124 7.81 -1.27 7.82
CA LEU A 124 6.98 -0.10 7.53
C LEU A 124 7.73 1.16 7.09
N PRO A 125 8.92 1.51 7.62
CA PRO A 125 9.70 2.63 7.08
C PRO A 125 10.03 2.45 5.59
N GLY A 126 10.39 1.23 5.19
CA GLY A 126 10.64 0.90 3.79
C GLY A 126 9.37 0.95 2.94
N PHE A 127 8.27 0.38 3.46
CA PHE A 127 6.98 0.43 2.79
C PHE A 127 6.49 1.87 2.56
N VAL A 128 6.61 2.76 3.55
CA VAL A 128 6.21 4.17 3.41
C VAL A 128 7.00 4.86 2.31
N ALA A 129 8.32 4.66 2.26
CA ALA A 129 9.16 5.22 1.19
C ALA A 129 8.75 4.70 -0.20
N ASP A 130 8.53 3.38 -0.32
CA ASP A 130 8.09 2.77 -1.56
C ASP A 130 6.67 3.19 -1.96
N ALA A 131 5.77 3.40 -1.00
CA ALA A 131 4.42 3.88 -1.26
C ALA A 131 4.42 5.32 -1.79
N TRP A 132 5.28 6.19 -1.25
CA TRP A 132 5.49 7.54 -1.78
C TRP A 132 6.07 7.51 -3.20
N ALA A 133 7.06 6.65 -3.46
CA ALA A 133 7.61 6.49 -4.81
C ALA A 133 6.52 6.04 -5.81
N LEU A 134 5.68 5.08 -5.40
CA LEU A 134 4.55 4.62 -6.20
C LEU A 134 3.50 5.73 -6.41
N GLU A 135 3.22 6.54 -5.39
CA GLU A 135 2.26 7.65 -5.46
C GLU A 135 2.65 8.64 -6.57
N VAL A 136 3.93 9.02 -6.64
CA VAL A 136 4.46 9.92 -7.68
C VAL A 136 4.23 9.32 -9.07
N VAL A 137 4.60 8.06 -9.28
CA VAL A 137 4.42 7.37 -10.56
C VAL A 137 2.94 7.31 -10.95
N LEU A 138 2.06 6.94 -10.02
CA LEU A 138 0.63 6.83 -10.28
C LEU A 138 -0.01 8.19 -10.58
N ARG A 139 0.39 9.24 -9.86
CA ARG A 139 -0.07 10.60 -10.09
C ARG A 139 0.27 11.08 -11.50
N GLU A 140 1.51 10.85 -11.93
CA GLU A 140 1.93 11.21 -13.29
C GLU A 140 1.16 10.43 -14.36
N LYS A 141 0.94 9.13 -14.17
CA LYS A 141 0.28 8.28 -15.16
C LYS A 141 -1.22 8.51 -15.25
N LEU A 142 -1.89 8.62 -14.11
CA LEU A 142 -3.34 8.80 -14.05
C LEU A 142 -3.74 10.25 -14.31
N GLY A 143 -2.95 11.23 -13.89
CA GLY A 143 -3.20 12.65 -14.19
C GLY A 143 -3.06 13.00 -15.69
N ARG A 144 -2.30 12.22 -16.47
CA ARG A 144 -2.24 12.34 -17.94
C ARG A 144 -3.40 11.64 -18.65
N SER A 145 -4.14 10.78 -17.96
CA SER A 145 -5.26 10.00 -18.55
C SER A 145 -6.58 10.77 -18.53
N ASP A 146 -6.63 11.92 -17.83
CA ASP A 146 -7.79 12.80 -17.70
C ASP A 146 -7.66 14.08 -18.57
N ALA A 147 -6.69 14.12 -19.51
CA ALA A 147 -6.39 15.25 -20.38
C ALA A 147 -6.59 14.93 -21.87
#